data_AF-A0A952J254-F1
#
_entry.id   AF-A0A952J254-F1
#
_cell.length_a   1.000
_cell.length_b   1.000
_cell.length_c   1.000
_cell.angle_alpha   90.00
_cell.angle_beta   90.00
_cell.angle_gamma   90.00
#
_symmetry.space_group_name_H-M   'P 1'
#
loop_
_entity.id
_entity.type
_entity.pdbx_description
1 polymer ?
#
loop_
_entity_poly.entity_id
_entity_poly.type
_entity_poly.pdbx_seq_one_letter_code
_entity_poly.pdbx_strand_id
1 'polypeptide(L)'
;MPNKYRVSFSNRDWPPLEVADDEAIIDAAEAAGHVLPIACRYGGCITCAARLLEGSVRQPKATALNGRQSRAGYILLCVARPKTDCHIEVGVESHGGLYENPFAKPNERSLEILKCLQSK
;
A
#
# COMPACT_ATOMS: atom_id res chain seq x y z
N MET A 1 20.99 17.46 -0.67
CA MET A 1 19.70 17.54 0.07
C MET A 1 18.76 16.55 -0.59
N PRO A 2 18.11 15.65 0.17
CA PRO A 2 17.15 14.73 -0.42
C PRO A 2 15.98 15.50 -1.03
N ASN A 3 15.43 15.00 -2.13
CA ASN A 3 14.21 15.59 -2.70
C ASN A 3 13.05 15.33 -1.73
N LYS A 4 12.10 16.27 -1.68
CA LYS A 4 10.88 16.11 -0.90
C LYS A 4 9.69 16.01 -1.82
N TYR A 5 8.74 15.18 -1.43
CA TYR A 5 7.51 14.96 -2.17
C TYR A 5 6.31 15.08 -1.23
N ARG A 6 5.23 15.57 -1.79
CA ARG A 6 3.97 15.75 -1.09
C ARG A 6 3.21 14.43 -1.05
N VAL A 7 2.83 13.98 0.14
CA VAL A 7 2.00 12.78 0.34
C VAL A 7 0.65 13.20 0.92
N SER A 8 -0.42 12.93 0.20
CA SER A 8 -1.80 13.28 0.56
C SER A 8 -2.66 12.04 0.75
N PHE A 9 -3.76 12.18 1.51
CA PHE A 9 -4.60 11.05 1.92
C PHE A 9 -5.99 11.16 1.30
N SER A 10 -6.52 10.06 0.77
CA SER A 10 -7.85 10.03 0.14
C SER A 10 -8.99 9.81 1.14
N ASN A 11 -8.69 9.13 2.26
CA ASN A 11 -9.66 8.66 3.23
C ASN A 11 -9.36 9.16 4.66
N ARG A 12 -8.62 10.27 4.75
CA ARG A 12 -8.30 10.98 5.99
C ARG A 12 -8.37 12.49 5.72
N ASP A 13 -8.91 13.24 6.67
CA ASP A 13 -8.89 14.71 6.64
C ASP A 13 -7.63 15.24 7.33
N TRP A 14 -6.48 14.75 6.88
CA TRP A 14 -5.17 15.14 7.41
C TRP A 14 -4.48 16.11 6.45
N PRO A 15 -3.71 17.07 6.98
CA PRO A 15 -2.81 17.84 6.16
C PRO A 15 -1.88 16.91 5.36
N PRO A 16 -1.51 17.29 4.13
CA PRO A 16 -0.49 16.61 3.36
C PRO A 16 0.85 16.62 4.12
N LEU A 17 1.63 15.57 3.95
CA LEU A 17 2.98 15.46 4.49
C LEU A 17 4.02 15.83 3.45
N GLU A 18 5.12 16.43 3.90
CA GLU A 18 6.34 16.61 3.11
C GLU A 18 7.32 15.51 3.50
N VAL A 19 7.57 14.57 2.60
CA VAL A 19 8.35 13.35 2.87
C VAL A 19 9.60 13.31 2.00
N ALA A 20 10.76 13.08 2.61
CA ALA A 20 12.01 12.97 1.86
C ALA A 20 12.10 11.65 1.06
N ASP A 21 12.84 11.66 -0.06
CA ASP A 21 13.00 10.50 -0.96
C ASP A 21 13.85 9.33 -0.40
N ASP A 22 14.44 9.55 0.77
CA ASP A 22 15.14 8.58 1.61
C ASP A 22 14.38 8.22 2.91
N GLU A 23 13.27 8.89 3.20
CA GLU A 23 12.42 8.72 4.39
C GLU A 23 11.24 7.78 4.11
N ALA A 24 10.91 6.90 5.07
CA ALA A 24 9.72 6.07 4.95
C ALA A 24 8.46 6.90 5.24
N ILE A 25 7.42 6.74 4.43
CA ILE A 25 6.17 7.51 4.56
C ILE A 25 5.56 7.35 5.96
N ILE A 26 5.69 6.19 6.60
CA ILE A 26 5.16 5.98 7.96
C ILE A 26 5.87 6.84 9.01
N ASP A 27 7.18 7.08 8.86
CA ASP A 27 7.95 7.83 9.86
C ASP A 27 7.55 9.31 9.81
N ALA A 28 7.36 9.85 8.60
CA ALA A 28 6.81 11.20 8.42
C ALA A 28 5.38 11.33 8.98
N ALA A 29 4.55 10.30 8.82
CA ALA A 29 3.20 10.29 9.36
C ALA A 29 3.21 10.28 10.91
N GLU A 30 4.05 9.44 11.51
CA GLU A 30 4.21 9.39 12.98
C GLU A 30 4.75 10.71 13.53
N ALA A 31 5.73 11.33 12.86
CA ALA A 31 6.26 12.63 13.24
C ALA A 31 5.21 13.76 13.18
N ALA A 32 4.24 13.66 12.27
CA ALA A 32 3.10 14.57 12.19
C ALA A 32 1.95 14.21 13.16
N GLY A 33 2.11 13.16 13.98
CA GLY A 33 1.08 12.70 14.93
C GLY A 33 -0.04 11.89 14.30
N HIS A 34 0.13 11.41 13.06
CA HIS A 34 -0.83 10.56 12.38
C HIS A 34 -0.60 9.09 12.74
N VAL A 35 -1.53 8.51 13.49
CA VAL A 35 -1.44 7.11 13.95
C VAL A 35 -1.99 6.18 12.87
N LEU A 36 -1.15 5.26 12.40
CA LEU A 36 -1.50 4.23 11.43
C LEU A 36 -1.07 2.83 11.94
N PRO A 37 -1.77 1.75 11.55
CA PRO A 37 -1.38 0.41 11.95
C PRO A 37 0.03 0.05 11.47
N ILE A 38 0.88 -0.42 12.38
CA ILE A 38 2.25 -0.86 12.09
C ILE A 38 2.64 -2.01 13.02
N ALA A 39 3.48 -2.92 12.52
CA ALA A 39 3.97 -4.04 13.32
C ALA A 39 5.46 -4.33 13.03
N CYS A 40 5.77 -4.92 11.87
CA CYS A 40 7.13 -5.46 11.65
C CYS A 40 8.22 -4.42 11.37
N ARG A 41 7.88 -3.26 10.80
CA ARG A 41 8.82 -2.19 10.35
C ARG A 41 9.92 -2.59 9.34
N TYR A 42 9.91 -3.80 8.79
CA TYR A 42 10.90 -4.23 7.79
C TYR A 42 10.30 -4.70 6.45
N GLY A 43 8.98 -4.55 6.27
CA GLY A 43 8.28 -4.89 5.03
C GLY A 43 7.85 -6.36 4.90
N GLY A 44 7.97 -7.16 5.97
CA GLY A 44 7.57 -8.57 6.01
C GLY A 44 6.15 -8.87 6.50
N CYS A 45 5.36 -7.84 6.81
CA CYS A 45 3.93 -7.96 7.10
C CYS A 45 3.12 -6.93 6.31
N ILE A 46 1.81 -7.10 6.28
CA ILE A 46 0.88 -6.18 5.60
C ILE A 46 0.14 -5.20 6.52
N THR A 47 0.49 -5.14 7.82
CA THR A 47 -0.21 -4.26 8.79
C THR A 47 -0.20 -2.80 8.35
N CYS A 48 0.94 -2.30 7.89
CA CYS A 48 1.10 -0.91 7.39
C CYS A 48 0.81 -0.76 5.90
N ALA A 49 0.09 -1.71 5.29
CA ALA A 49 -0.24 -1.60 3.89
C ALA A 49 -1.20 -0.43 3.63
N ALA A 50 -0.98 0.23 2.51
CA ALA A 50 -1.78 1.32 1.97
C ALA A 50 -1.95 1.11 0.46
N ARG A 51 -2.91 1.80 -0.15
CA ARG A 51 -3.13 1.77 -1.60
C ARG A 51 -2.69 3.10 -2.20
N LEU A 52 -1.74 3.03 -3.14
CA LEU A 52 -1.28 4.16 -3.94
C LEU A 52 -2.28 4.40 -5.06
N LEU A 53 -2.90 5.58 -5.05
CA LEU A 53 -3.88 6.02 -6.04
C LEU A 53 -3.18 6.77 -7.17
N GLU A 54 -2.22 7.63 -6.82
CA GLU A 54 -1.44 8.43 -7.74
C GLU A 54 0.01 8.54 -7.25
N GLY A 55 0.94 8.68 -8.20
CA GLY A 55 2.36 8.81 -7.94
C GLY A 55 3.15 7.50 -8.02
N SER A 56 4.35 7.50 -7.46
CA SER A 56 5.22 6.33 -7.45
C SER A 56 6.13 6.29 -6.22
N VAL A 57 6.46 5.08 -5.77
CA VAL A 57 7.33 4.84 -4.61
C VAL A 57 8.43 3.84 -4.92
N ARG A 58 9.54 3.93 -4.19
CA ARG A 58 10.61 2.94 -4.10
C ARG A 58 10.41 2.10 -2.84
N GLN A 59 10.23 0.78 -2.97
CA GLN A 59 10.02 -0.11 -1.83
C GLN A 59 10.65 -1.52 -2.00
N PRO A 60 11.97 -1.64 -2.27
CA PRO A 60 12.60 -2.95 -2.54
C PRO A 60 12.52 -3.93 -1.37
N LYS A 61 12.25 -3.45 -0.15
CA LYS A 61 12.08 -4.26 1.06
C LYS A 61 10.64 -4.72 1.31
N ALA A 62 9.69 -4.42 0.42
CA ALA A 62 8.29 -4.80 0.58
C ALA A 62 8.03 -6.28 0.23
N THR A 63 8.68 -7.19 0.97
CA THR A 63 8.67 -8.64 0.69
C THR A 63 7.32 -9.30 0.98
N ALA A 64 6.45 -8.67 1.77
CA ALA A 64 5.10 -9.18 2.04
C ALA A 64 4.13 -9.02 0.87
N LEU A 65 4.46 -8.19 -0.13
CA LEU A 65 3.62 -7.98 -1.30
C LEU A 65 4.01 -8.92 -2.44
N ASN A 66 3.02 -9.61 -3.00
CA ASN A 66 3.19 -10.34 -4.25
C ASN A 66 2.95 -9.42 -5.47
N GLY A 67 3.31 -9.90 -6.67
CA GLY A 67 3.20 -9.10 -7.89
C GLY A 67 1.78 -8.65 -8.24
N ARG A 68 0.73 -9.39 -7.83
CA ARG A 68 -0.67 -8.95 -8.03
C ARG A 68 -0.95 -7.73 -7.17
N GLN A 69 -0.62 -7.79 -5.87
CA GLN A 69 -0.85 -6.72 -4.93
C GLN A 69 -0.06 -5.46 -5.32
N SER A 70 1.21 -5.60 -5.69
CA SER A 70 2.01 -4.46 -6.16
C SER A 70 1.43 -3.81 -7.42
N ARG A 71 0.93 -4.62 -8.38
CA ARG A 71 0.25 -4.09 -9.59
C ARG A 71 -1.09 -3.43 -9.29
N ALA A 72 -1.76 -3.85 -8.23
CA ALA A 72 -2.99 -3.22 -7.73
C ALA A 72 -2.72 -1.92 -6.94
N GLY A 73 -1.47 -1.45 -6.88
CA GLY A 73 -1.10 -0.20 -6.23
C GLY A 73 -0.81 -0.35 -4.72
N TYR A 74 -0.71 -1.56 -4.19
CA TYR A 74 -0.38 -1.72 -2.78
C TYR A 74 1.07 -1.37 -2.47
N ILE A 75 1.25 -0.62 -1.37
CA ILE A 75 2.54 -0.20 -0.85
C ILE A 75 2.62 -0.51 0.64
N LEU A 76 3.84 -0.72 1.17
CA LEU A 76 4.07 -0.89 2.60
C LEU A 76 4.73 0.37 3.17
N LEU A 77 3.98 1.17 3.93
CA LEU A 77 4.39 2.52 4.36
C LEU A 77 5.71 2.52 5.15
N CYS A 78 6.03 1.45 5.88
CA CYS A 78 7.28 1.33 6.64
C CYS A 78 8.55 1.19 5.80
N VAL A 79 8.43 0.86 4.51
CA VAL A 79 9.58 0.71 3.61
C VAL A 79 9.42 1.48 2.30
N ALA A 80 8.24 2.05 2.05
CA ALA A 80 7.95 2.89 0.90
C ALA A 80 8.54 4.29 1.06
N ARG A 81 9.34 4.68 0.07
CA ARG A 81 9.91 6.02 -0.08
C ARG A 81 9.34 6.68 -1.34
N PRO A 82 8.81 7.91 -1.28
CA PRO A 82 8.23 8.55 -2.45
C PRO A 82 9.29 8.82 -3.52
N LYS A 83 8.89 8.73 -4.80
CA LYS A 83 9.68 9.17 -5.97
C LYS A 83 9.03 10.32 -6.70
N THR A 84 7.77 10.60 -6.41
CA THR A 84 6.94 11.71 -6.89
C THR A 84 5.98 12.08 -5.77
N ASP A 85 5.22 13.15 -5.96
CA ASP A 85 4.02 13.39 -5.14
C ASP A 85 3.09 12.17 -5.21
N CYS A 86 2.46 11.86 -4.08
CA CYS A 86 1.65 10.67 -3.90
C CYS A 86 0.28 11.03 -3.33
N HIS A 87 -0.74 10.31 -3.81
CA HIS A 87 -2.08 10.29 -3.22
C HIS A 87 -2.39 8.86 -2.78
N ILE A 88 -2.65 8.66 -1.50
CA ILE A 88 -2.75 7.32 -0.90
C ILE A 88 -4.02 7.13 -0.07
N GLU A 89 -4.52 5.91 -0.07
CA GLU A 89 -5.55 5.44 0.86
C GLU A 89 -4.87 4.62 1.96
N VAL A 90 -5.14 4.93 3.23
CA VAL A 90 -4.43 4.37 4.38
C VAL A 90 -5.36 3.65 5.36
N GLY A 91 -4.79 2.92 6.31
CA GLY A 91 -5.54 2.19 7.33
C GLY A 91 -6.13 0.88 6.82
N VAL A 92 -6.90 0.22 7.69
CA VAL A 92 -7.53 -1.09 7.38
C VAL A 92 -8.52 -0.98 6.23
N GLU A 93 -9.08 0.22 6.00
CA GLU A 93 -10.02 0.48 4.92
C GLU A 93 -9.38 0.29 3.54
N SER A 94 -8.06 0.49 3.43
CA SER A 94 -7.33 0.28 2.18
C SER A 94 -7.16 -1.21 1.80
N HIS A 95 -7.39 -2.14 2.72
CA HIS A 95 -7.04 -3.57 2.54
C HIS A 95 -8.06 -4.39 1.75
N GLY A 96 -9.14 -3.79 1.24
CA GLY A 96 -10.25 -4.52 0.60
C GLY A 96 -9.85 -5.46 -0.54
N GLY A 97 -8.82 -5.12 -1.33
CA GLY A 97 -8.26 -5.96 -2.40
C GLY A 97 -6.90 -6.59 -2.05
N LEU A 98 -6.43 -6.44 -0.81
CA LEU A 98 -5.10 -6.88 -0.39
C LEU A 98 -5.07 -8.38 -0.07
N TYR A 99 -6.16 -8.90 0.47
CA TYR A 99 -6.30 -10.32 0.81
C TYR A 99 -7.52 -10.91 0.13
N GLU A 100 -7.31 -12.00 -0.61
CA GLU A 100 -8.38 -12.82 -1.18
C GLU A 100 -8.53 -14.07 -0.31
N ASN A 101 -9.69 -14.24 0.31
CA ASN A 101 -9.97 -15.45 1.08
C ASN A 101 -10.17 -16.63 0.11
N PRO A 102 -9.27 -17.64 0.11
CA PRO A 102 -9.37 -18.77 -0.81
C PRO A 102 -10.55 -19.70 -0.48
N PHE A 103 -11.16 -19.55 0.69
CA PHE A 103 -12.35 -20.30 1.12
C PHE A 103 -13.65 -19.50 0.93
N ALA A 104 -13.57 -18.25 0.46
CA ALA A 104 -14.77 -17.51 0.11
C ALA A 104 -15.49 -18.22 -1.05
N LYS A 105 -16.83 -18.18 -1.03
CA LYS A 105 -17.61 -18.68 -2.17
C LYS A 105 -17.09 -17.99 -3.45
N PRO A 106 -16.90 -18.73 -4.56
CA PRO A 106 -16.38 -18.15 -5.79
C PRO A 106 -17.22 -16.93 -6.20
N ASN A 107 -16.58 -15.78 -6.37
CA ASN A 107 -17.23 -14.63 -7.00
C ASN A 107 -17.21 -14.80 -8.53
N GLU A 108 -17.91 -13.95 -9.29
CA GLU A 108 -17.97 -14.04 -10.76
C GLU A 108 -16.59 -14.17 -11.42
N ARG A 109 -15.60 -13.44 -10.91
CA ARG A 109 -14.22 -13.49 -11.40
C ARG A 109 -13.51 -14.81 -11.07
N SER A 110 -13.75 -15.38 -9.89
CA SER A 110 -13.26 -16.71 -9.54
C SER A 110 -13.87 -17.79 -10.43
N LEU A 111 -15.16 -17.65 -10.78
CA LEU A 111 -15.87 -18.55 -11.67
C LEU A 111 -15.35 -18.46 -13.11
N GLU A 112 -15.01 -17.27 -13.61
CA GLU A 112 -14.37 -17.11 -14.94
C GLU A 112 -13.00 -17.79 -15.02
N ILE A 113 -12.18 -17.66 -13.97
CA ILE A 113 -10.87 -18.33 -13.91
C ILE A 113 -11.04 -19.85 -13.85
N LEU A 114 -11.99 -20.36 -13.05
CA LEU A 114 -12.31 -21.78 -13.00
C LEU A 114 -12.77 -22.33 -14.35
N LYS A 115 -13.63 -21.60 -15.08
CA LYS A 115 -14.06 -21.97 -16.43
C LYS A 115 -12.89 -22.04 -17.42
N CYS A 116 -11.93 -21.11 -17.32
CA CYS A 116 -10.72 -21.11 -18.15
C CYS A 116 -9.80 -22.32 -17.85
N LEU A 117 -9.71 -22.74 -16.58
CA LEU A 117 -8.92 -23.90 -16.17
C LEU A 117 -9.58 -25.24 -16.53
N GLN A 118 -10.90 -25.28 -16.62
CA GLN A 118 -11.69 -26.47 -16.96
C GLN A 118 -11.93 -26.66 -18.46
N SER A 119 -11.47 -25.74 -19.30
CA SER A 119 -11.61 -25.78 -20.77
C SER A 119 -10.32 -26.19 -21.50
N LYS A 120 -9.37 -26.79 -20.77
CA LYS A 120 -8.20 -27.51 -21.33
C LYS A 120 -8.33 -29.01 -21.12
#